data_AF-A0AAP0ZDG7-F1
#
_entry.id   AF-A0AAP0ZDG7-F1
#
_cell.length_a   1.000
_cell.length_b   1.000
_cell.length_c   1.000
_cell.angle_alpha   90.00
_cell.angle_beta   90.00
_cell.angle_gamma   90.00
#
_symmetry.space_group_name_H-M   'P 1'
#
loop_
_entity.id
_entity.type
_entity.pdbx_description
1 polymer ?
#
loop_
_entity_poly.entity_id
_entity_poly.type
_entity_poly.pdbx_seq_one_letter_code
_entity_poly.pdbx_strand_id
1 'polypeptide(L)'
;DSIPFSGGHEQDGLGVLNGQFDGAVTWASMIGDYNTGYTSGAFTRMIRAGQPDLMKKIRIIWQSPLIPNGPILVSNKLPADFKAKLITAIKKLDKEQHSCFVKAVGGAQHIGPATVADYQAIIDMKRELTKAR
;
A
#
# COMPACT_ATOMS: atom_id res chain seq x y z
N ASP A 1 8.50 -24.76 12.09
CA ASP A 1 7.20 -24.11 11.85
C ASP A 1 7.24 -23.27 10.59
N SER A 2 6.28 -23.43 9.69
CA SER A 2 6.17 -22.61 8.48
C SER A 2 5.25 -21.42 8.72
N ILE A 3 5.65 -20.22 8.30
CA ILE A 3 4.80 -19.04 8.32
C ILE A 3 3.88 -19.11 7.09
N PRO A 4 2.55 -19.24 7.24
CA PRO A 4 1.64 -19.33 6.11
C PRO A 4 1.50 -17.98 5.40
N PHE A 5 1.36 -18.01 4.07
CA PHE A 5 1.00 -16.84 3.26
C PHE A 5 -0.48 -16.94 2.91
N SER A 6 -1.30 -16.04 3.45
CA SER A 6 -2.77 -16.05 3.31
C SER A 6 -3.27 -15.61 1.92
N GLY A 7 -2.41 -14.95 1.13
CA GLY A 7 -2.73 -14.44 -0.20
C GLY A 7 -3.20 -12.99 -0.25
N GLY A 8 -3.38 -12.30 0.88
CA GLY A 8 -3.72 -10.88 0.89
C GLY A 8 -4.01 -10.27 2.26
N HIS A 9 -4.05 -8.94 2.31
CA HIS A 9 -4.20 -8.18 3.54
C HIS A 9 -5.55 -8.39 4.25
N GLU A 10 -6.62 -8.52 3.47
CA GLU A 10 -7.95 -8.81 4.00
C GLU A 10 -8.06 -10.27 4.48
N GLN A 11 -7.39 -11.21 3.79
CA GLN A 11 -7.32 -12.61 4.17
C GLN A 11 -6.54 -12.80 5.48
N ASP A 12 -5.45 -12.07 5.66
CA ASP A 12 -4.70 -11.99 6.91
C ASP A 12 -5.59 -11.53 8.07
N GLY A 13 -6.35 -10.44 7.86
CA GLY A 13 -7.30 -9.93 8.86
C GLY A 13 -8.41 -10.92 9.20
N LEU A 14 -8.97 -11.60 8.19
CA LEU A 14 -9.97 -12.66 8.39
C LEU A 14 -9.39 -13.87 9.14
N GLY A 15 -8.15 -14.24 8.86
CA GLY A 15 -7.46 -15.32 9.56
C GLY A 15 -7.34 -15.06 11.06
N VAL A 16 -6.99 -13.83 11.44
CA VAL A 16 -6.97 -13.41 12.87
C VAL A 16 -8.37 -13.42 13.47
N LEU A 17 -9.37 -12.84 12.77
CA LEU A 17 -10.76 -12.82 13.26
C LEU A 17 -11.34 -14.23 13.48
N ASN A 18 -10.94 -15.20 12.66
CA ASN A 18 -11.40 -16.59 12.72
C ASN A 18 -10.56 -17.45 13.66
N GLY A 19 -9.56 -16.88 14.35
CA GLY A 19 -8.67 -17.63 15.25
C GLY A 19 -7.74 -18.61 14.53
N GLN A 20 -7.49 -18.41 13.23
CA GLN A 20 -6.53 -19.21 12.46
C GLN A 20 -5.09 -18.78 12.74
N PHE A 21 -4.88 -17.50 13.07
CA PHE A 21 -3.59 -16.91 13.43
C PHE A 21 -3.75 -16.02 14.66
N ASP A 22 -2.73 -15.97 15.53
CA ASP A 22 -2.72 -15.06 16.68
C ASP A 22 -2.43 -13.60 16.29
N GLY A 23 -1.86 -13.38 15.11
CA GLY A 23 -1.54 -12.06 14.58
C GLY A 23 -1.21 -12.11 13.09
N ALA A 24 -1.37 -10.98 12.42
CA ALA A 24 -1.05 -10.83 11.01
C ALA A 24 -0.60 -9.40 10.69
N VAL A 25 -0.01 -9.21 9.51
CA VAL A 25 0.47 -7.91 9.04
C VAL A 25 -0.50 -7.38 7.99
N THR A 26 -0.84 -6.10 8.08
CA THR A 26 -1.70 -5.44 7.08
C THR A 26 -1.30 -3.98 6.90
N TRP A 27 -1.95 -3.27 5.99
CA TRP A 27 -1.69 -1.86 5.73
C TRP A 27 -2.92 -0.98 6.03
N ALA A 28 -2.65 0.22 6.53
CA ALA A 28 -3.61 1.28 6.68
C ALA A 28 -2.90 2.63 6.54
N SER A 29 -3.63 3.68 6.12
CA SER A 29 -3.09 5.03 6.05
C SER A 29 -2.76 5.61 7.42
N MET A 30 -3.35 5.09 8.48
CA MET A 30 -3.30 5.64 9.85
C MET A 30 -3.81 7.08 9.94
N ILE A 31 -4.54 7.55 8.92
CA ILE A 31 -5.14 8.88 8.85
C ILE A 31 -6.65 8.74 9.02
N GLY A 32 -7.27 9.58 9.85
CA GLY A 32 -8.70 9.54 10.12
C GLY A 32 -9.06 8.74 11.37
N ASP A 33 -10.33 8.35 11.49
CA ASP A 33 -10.85 7.70 12.70
C ASP A 33 -10.47 6.21 12.78
N TYR A 34 -9.97 5.79 13.95
CA TYR A 34 -9.56 4.42 14.24
C TYR A 34 -10.72 3.44 14.06
N ASN A 35 -11.91 3.74 14.60
CA ASN A 35 -13.03 2.81 14.63
C ASN A 35 -13.63 2.55 13.24
N THR A 36 -13.48 3.50 12.31
CA THR A 36 -13.84 3.34 10.89
C THR A 36 -12.75 2.69 10.04
N GLY A 37 -11.64 2.26 10.65
CA GLY A 37 -10.53 1.62 9.94
C GLY A 37 -9.73 2.58 9.05
N TYR A 38 -9.69 3.86 9.42
CA TYR A 38 -8.97 4.94 8.72
C TYR A 38 -9.51 5.28 7.32
N THR A 39 -8.96 6.33 6.72
CA THR A 39 -9.41 6.85 5.40
C THR A 39 -9.13 5.89 4.24
N SER A 40 -8.07 5.08 4.35
CA SER A 40 -7.74 4.04 3.37
C SER A 40 -6.91 2.94 4.03
N GLY A 41 -7.01 1.72 3.51
CA GLY A 41 -6.36 0.56 4.12
C GLY A 41 -7.18 -0.70 3.97
N ALA A 42 -6.60 -1.83 4.38
CA ALA A 42 -7.32 -3.08 4.49
C ALA A 42 -8.47 -2.99 5.51
N PHE A 43 -8.28 -2.28 6.63
CA PHE A 43 -9.31 -2.13 7.65
C PHE A 43 -10.59 -1.46 7.12
N THR A 44 -10.48 -0.27 6.50
CA THR A 44 -11.65 0.39 5.91
C THR A 44 -12.30 -0.46 4.80
N ARG A 45 -11.49 -1.21 4.03
CA ARG A 45 -12.00 -2.13 2.98
C ARG A 45 -12.80 -3.27 3.59
N MET A 46 -12.28 -3.92 4.63
CA MET A 46 -12.96 -5.00 5.34
C MET A 46 -14.25 -4.52 6.02
N ILE A 47 -14.24 -3.33 6.63
CA ILE A 47 -15.43 -2.71 7.23
C ILE A 47 -16.51 -2.51 6.16
N ARG A 48 -16.14 -1.91 5.01
CA ARG A 48 -17.05 -1.74 3.86
C ARG A 48 -17.53 -3.06 3.26
N ALA A 49 -16.73 -4.12 3.38
CA ALA A 49 -17.04 -5.46 2.90
C ALA A 49 -17.83 -6.32 3.91
N GLY A 50 -18.38 -5.72 4.98
CA GLY A 50 -19.28 -6.40 5.92
C GLY A 50 -18.67 -6.77 7.27
N GLN A 51 -17.54 -6.17 7.66
CA GLN A 51 -16.97 -6.30 9.01
C GLN A 51 -17.10 -5.01 9.83
N PRO A 52 -18.31 -4.52 10.15
CA PRO A 52 -18.51 -3.20 10.77
C PRO A 52 -17.86 -3.04 12.15
N ASP A 53 -17.71 -4.13 12.91
CA ASP A 53 -17.09 -4.12 14.24
C ASP A 53 -15.62 -4.59 14.22
N LEU A 54 -14.97 -4.60 13.04
CA LEU A 54 -13.59 -5.08 12.87
C LEU A 54 -12.66 -4.52 13.96
N MET A 55 -12.64 -3.20 14.13
CA MET A 55 -11.70 -2.49 15.00
C MET A 55 -11.95 -2.72 16.51
N LYS A 56 -13.09 -3.32 16.87
CA LYS A 56 -13.39 -3.76 18.24
C LYS A 56 -12.91 -5.19 18.51
N LYS A 57 -12.71 -5.99 17.46
CA LYS A 57 -12.33 -7.41 17.54
C LYS A 57 -10.83 -7.65 17.37
N ILE A 58 -10.10 -6.66 16.86
CA ILE A 58 -8.64 -6.72 16.68
C ILE A 58 -7.95 -5.56 17.42
N ARG A 59 -6.64 -5.69 17.63
CA ARG A 59 -5.79 -4.64 18.20
C ARG A 59 -4.53 -4.49 17.37
N ILE A 60 -4.19 -3.24 17.02
CA ILE A 60 -2.89 -2.90 16.44
C ILE A 60 -1.85 -2.93 17.58
N ILE A 61 -0.89 -3.86 17.51
CA ILE A 61 0.15 -4.05 18.54
C ILE A 61 1.49 -3.41 18.17
N TRP A 62 1.68 -3.08 16.89
CA TRP A 62 2.89 -2.44 16.38
C TRP A 62 2.56 -1.68 15.09
N GLN A 63 3.29 -0.59 14.84
CA GLN A 63 3.21 0.20 13.63
C GLN A 63 4.61 0.46 13.09
N SER A 64 4.78 0.33 11.77
CA SER A 64 6.03 0.69 11.09
C SER A 64 6.22 2.21 11.02
N PRO A 65 7.46 2.68 10.81
CA PRO A 65 7.69 4.01 10.23
C PRO A 65 6.95 4.16 8.90
N LEU A 66 6.77 5.39 8.42
CA LEU A 66 6.08 5.65 7.15
C LEU A 66 6.73 4.85 6.01
N ILE A 67 5.92 4.00 5.36
CA ILE A 67 6.30 3.29 4.13
C ILE A 67 5.68 4.08 2.97
N PRO A 68 6.47 4.58 2.01
CA PRO A 68 5.93 5.28 0.85
C PRO A 68 5.07 4.34 0.00
N ASN A 69 4.02 4.89 -0.58
CA ASN A 69 3.20 4.18 -1.57
C ASN A 69 4.04 3.77 -2.79
N GLY A 70 3.54 2.77 -3.53
CA GLY A 70 4.22 2.22 -4.70
C GLY A 70 4.59 3.30 -5.73
N PRO A 71 5.83 3.29 -6.25
CA PRO A 71 6.27 4.27 -7.24
C PRO A 71 5.66 3.97 -8.62
N ILE A 72 5.44 5.03 -9.40
CA ILE A 72 5.25 4.89 -10.85
C ILE A 72 6.63 4.80 -11.49
N LEU A 73 6.95 3.65 -12.08
CA LEU A 73 8.25 3.39 -12.69
C LEU A 73 8.19 3.56 -14.20
N VAL A 74 9.19 4.23 -14.76
CA VAL A 74 9.42 4.34 -16.21
C VAL A 74 10.76 3.70 -16.53
N SER A 75 10.76 2.82 -17.54
CA SER A 75 11.98 2.11 -17.95
C SER A 75 13.09 3.08 -18.35
N ASN A 76 14.30 2.83 -17.82
CA ASN A 76 15.48 3.64 -18.15
C ASN A 76 15.90 3.52 -19.63
N LYS A 77 15.56 2.41 -20.29
CA LYS A 77 15.87 2.10 -21.70
C LYS A 77 15.11 2.97 -22.70
N LEU A 78 14.06 3.66 -22.27
CA LEU A 78 13.27 4.52 -23.16
C LEU A 78 14.07 5.78 -23.55
N PRO A 79 13.89 6.31 -24.79
CA PRO A 79 14.48 7.58 -25.20
C PRO A 79 14.09 8.73 -24.26
N ALA A 80 15.01 9.70 -24.06
CA ALA A 80 14.81 10.79 -23.11
C ALA A 80 13.55 11.63 -23.40
N ASP A 81 13.32 12.00 -24.66
CA ASP A 81 12.14 12.75 -25.08
C ASP A 81 10.83 11.98 -24.81
N PHE A 82 10.82 10.66 -25.09
CA PHE A 82 9.66 9.82 -24.79
C PHE A 82 9.37 9.74 -23.29
N LYS A 83 10.40 9.59 -22.46
CA LYS A 83 10.26 9.58 -20.99
C LYS A 83 9.65 10.90 -20.49
N ALA A 84 10.14 12.03 -21.00
CA ALA A 84 9.61 13.34 -20.63
C ALA A 84 8.12 13.46 -20.99
N LYS A 85 7.74 13.08 -22.21
CA LYS A 85 6.34 13.08 -22.67
C LYS A 85 5.45 12.17 -21.83
N LEU A 86 5.91 10.96 -21.49
CA LEU A 86 5.18 10.02 -20.64
C LEU A 86 4.96 10.57 -19.23
N ILE A 87 6.00 11.10 -18.60
CA ILE A 87 5.92 11.71 -17.26
C ILE A 87 4.92 12.88 -17.27
N THR A 88 4.99 13.74 -18.29
CA THR A 88 4.04 14.85 -18.45
C THR A 88 2.61 14.35 -18.65
N ALA A 89 2.40 13.34 -19.47
CA ALA A 89 1.06 12.77 -19.72
C ALA A 89 0.43 12.21 -18.45
N ILE A 90 1.19 11.44 -17.65
CA ILE A 90 0.70 10.89 -16.37
C ILE A 90 0.38 12.01 -15.37
N LYS A 91 1.26 13.02 -15.24
CA LYS A 91 1.01 14.18 -14.37
C LYS A 91 -0.22 14.98 -14.78
N LYS A 92 -0.42 15.18 -16.09
CA LYS A 92 -1.62 15.85 -16.62
C LYS A 92 -2.87 15.02 -16.36
N LEU A 93 -2.82 13.71 -16.56
CA LEU A 93 -3.95 12.82 -16.29
C LEU A 93 -4.39 12.92 -14.81
N ASP A 94 -3.43 12.87 -13.87
CA ASP A 94 -3.74 13.03 -12.44
C ASP A 94 -4.33 14.41 -12.12
N LYS A 95 -3.71 15.48 -12.64
CA LYS A 95 -4.11 16.87 -12.33
C LYS A 95 -5.44 17.30 -12.98
N GLU A 96 -5.62 16.97 -14.26
CA GLU A 96 -6.71 17.48 -15.09
C GLU A 96 -7.90 16.51 -15.16
N GLN A 97 -7.66 15.20 -14.98
CA GLN A 97 -8.68 14.16 -15.08
C GLN A 97 -8.53 13.10 -13.98
N HIS A 98 -8.47 13.56 -12.73
CA HIS A 98 -8.19 12.70 -11.58
C HIS A 98 -9.12 11.49 -11.47
N SER A 99 -10.41 11.64 -11.77
CA SER A 99 -11.36 10.50 -11.74
C SER A 99 -11.00 9.39 -12.73
N CYS A 100 -10.40 9.73 -13.88
CA CYS A 100 -9.85 8.78 -14.84
C CYS A 100 -8.55 8.16 -14.30
N PHE A 101 -7.66 9.01 -13.75
CA PHE A 101 -6.43 8.56 -13.11
C PHE A 101 -6.67 7.51 -12.03
N VAL A 102 -7.59 7.77 -11.09
CA VAL A 102 -7.95 6.84 -9.99
C VAL A 102 -8.40 5.48 -10.51
N LYS A 103 -9.18 5.46 -11.60
CA LYS A 103 -9.60 4.19 -12.24
C LYS A 103 -8.43 3.44 -12.86
N ALA A 104 -7.45 4.16 -13.41
CA ALA A 104 -6.27 3.55 -14.03
C ALA A 104 -5.27 3.00 -13.00
N VAL A 105 -5.08 3.69 -11.87
CA VAL A 105 -4.05 3.33 -10.87
C VAL A 105 -4.58 2.61 -9.63
N GLY A 106 -5.90 2.56 -9.44
CA GLY A 106 -6.53 1.86 -8.31
C GLY A 106 -6.34 2.53 -6.95
N GLY A 107 -5.96 3.82 -6.93
CA GLY A 107 -5.71 4.61 -5.73
C GLY A 107 -6.24 6.04 -5.88
N ALA A 108 -6.77 6.61 -4.80
CA ALA A 108 -7.44 7.92 -4.79
C ALA A 108 -6.50 9.10 -4.45
N GLN A 109 -5.21 8.83 -4.24
CA GLN A 109 -4.24 9.86 -3.88
C GLN A 109 -3.58 10.43 -5.14
N HIS A 110 -3.34 11.73 -5.14
CA HIS A 110 -2.54 12.39 -6.16
C HIS A 110 -1.09 11.90 -6.14
N ILE A 111 -0.41 12.00 -7.28
CA ILE A 111 1.01 11.63 -7.36
C ILE A 111 1.90 12.74 -6.81
N GLY A 112 2.87 12.35 -6.00
CA GLY A 112 3.92 13.23 -5.50
C GLY A 112 5.25 13.05 -6.24
N PRO A 113 6.17 14.02 -6.15
CA PRO A 113 7.57 13.76 -6.50
C PRO A 113 8.12 12.65 -5.59
N ALA A 114 8.95 11.78 -6.17
CA ALA A 114 9.63 10.72 -5.44
C ALA A 114 11.03 10.51 -6.02
N THR A 115 11.94 10.03 -5.18
CA THR A 115 13.34 9.75 -5.46
C THR A 115 13.69 8.35 -4.96
N VAL A 116 14.85 7.83 -5.37
CA VAL A 116 15.33 6.53 -4.86
C VAL A 116 15.54 6.56 -3.34
N ALA A 117 15.93 7.72 -2.79
CA ALA A 117 16.17 7.89 -1.35
C ALA A 117 14.91 7.62 -0.52
N ASP A 118 13.72 7.98 -1.03
CA ASP A 118 12.45 7.74 -0.34
C ASP A 118 12.18 6.24 -0.13
N TYR A 119 12.74 5.38 -0.99
CA TYR A 119 12.59 3.93 -0.94
C TYR A 119 13.81 3.20 -0.38
N GLN A 120 14.80 3.93 0.14
CA GLN A 120 16.11 3.38 0.53
C GLN A 120 15.99 2.27 1.58
N ALA A 121 15.14 2.46 2.60
CA ALA A 121 14.92 1.45 3.64
C ALA A 121 14.42 0.10 3.07
N ILE A 122 13.53 0.14 2.07
CA ILE A 122 13.01 -1.07 1.42
C ILE A 122 14.09 -1.72 0.55
N ILE A 123 14.88 -0.91 -0.15
CA ILE A 123 16.00 -1.38 -0.98
C ILE A 123 17.04 -2.10 -0.12
N ASP A 124 17.41 -1.51 1.02
CA ASP A 124 18.42 -2.09 1.91
C ASP A 124 17.94 -3.35 2.59
N MET A 125 16.70 -3.35 3.11
CA MET A 125 16.07 -4.56 3.64
C MET A 125 16.06 -5.69 2.58
N LYS A 126 15.73 -5.40 1.33
CA LYS A 126 15.72 -6.42 0.27
C LYS A 126 17.12 -6.94 -0.07
N ARG A 127 18.13 -6.08 -0.05
CA ARG A 127 19.53 -6.46 -0.26
C ARG A 127 20.03 -7.36 0.86
N GLU A 128 19.74 -7.02 2.11
CA GLU A 128 20.09 -7.84 3.28
C GLU A 128 19.46 -9.23 3.20
N LEU A 129 18.16 -9.30 2.91
CA LEU A 129 17.45 -10.57 2.72
C LEU A 129 18.03 -11.44 1.60
N THR A 130 18.57 -10.82 0.55
CA THR A 130 19.18 -11.56 -0.57
C THR A 130 20.58 -12.05 -0.23
N LYS A 131 21.33 -11.33 0.61
CA LYS A 131 22.64 -11.74 1.11
C LYS A 131 22.58 -12.84 2.17
N ALA A 132 21.47 -12.90 2.92
CA ALA A 132 21.25 -13.91 3.96
C ALA A 132 20.79 -15.28 3.39
N ARG A 133 20.69 -15.42 2.07
CA ARG A 133 20.43 -16.67 1.35
C ARG A 133 21.71 -17.18 0.71
#